data_AF-A0A023GB15-F1
#
_entry.id   AF-A0A023GB15-F1
#
_cell.length_a   1.000
_cell.length_b   1.000
_cell.length_c   1.000
_cell.angle_alpha   90.00
_cell.angle_beta   90.00
_cell.angle_gamma   90.00
#
_symmetry.space_group_name_H-M   'P 1'
#
loop_
_entity.id
_entity.type
_entity.pdbx_description
1 polymer ?
#
loop_
_entity_poly.entity_id
_entity_poly.type
_entity_poly.pdbx_seq_one_letter_code
_entity_poly.pdbx_strand_id
1 'polypeptide(L)'
;EKRYNPRCFFDVQIGGEPAGRVVFELFADVCPITCENFRALCTGECGIGKTTGKPLHYKGVKFHRVIRSFMIQGGDFSVGNGSGGESIYGGTFKDEGFELKHDRPYLLSMANRGKDTNGSQFFITTQPTPHLDGVHVVFGQVIKGEEVVQAVENQSVDGNSCPLQPVIIANCGELVLKRKHKAKSTNGQRPAVAARKRAQSTSIASTTSTVPRSPTRRSPASGMPVRTSMHRETRPKRIPSSNPRRYRKCLPTTS
;
A
#
# COMPACT_ATOMS: atom_id res chain seq x y z
N GLU A 1 -25.89 -7.37 12.32
CA GLU A 1 -24.51 -7.00 12.72
C GLU A 1 -24.05 -5.83 11.85
N LYS A 2 -23.32 -4.83 12.37
CA LYS A 2 -22.69 -3.81 11.51
C LYS A 2 -21.61 -4.50 10.67
N ARG A 3 -21.92 -4.74 9.40
CA ARG A 3 -20.97 -5.26 8.42
C ARG A 3 -20.03 -4.10 8.09
N TYR A 4 -18.76 -4.22 8.43
CA TYR A 4 -17.78 -3.19 8.13
C TYR A 4 -17.30 -3.39 6.70
N ASN A 5 -17.22 -2.28 5.96
CA ASN A 5 -16.66 -2.29 4.62
C ASN A 5 -15.15 -2.62 4.66
N PRO A 6 -14.68 -3.54 3.80
CA PRO A 6 -13.26 -3.90 3.74
C PRO A 6 -12.41 -2.68 3.42
N ARG A 7 -11.18 -2.69 3.94
CA ARG A 7 -10.18 -1.65 3.63
C ARG A 7 -8.97 -2.28 3.01
N CYS A 8 -8.55 -1.77 1.86
CA CYS A 8 -7.34 -2.20 1.17
C CYS A 8 -6.31 -1.07 1.15
N PHE A 9 -5.07 -1.39 0.83
CA PHE A 9 -4.03 -0.39 0.69
C PHE A 9 -3.10 -0.69 -0.48
N PHE A 10 -2.49 0.38 -1.01
CA PHE A 10 -1.34 0.35 -1.90
C PHE A 10 -0.20 1.14 -1.29
N ASP A 11 0.99 0.54 -1.22
CA ASP A 11 2.25 1.27 -1.06
C ASP A 11 2.77 1.59 -2.47
N VAL A 12 2.89 2.87 -2.79
CA VAL A 12 3.22 3.35 -4.15
C VAL A 12 4.67 3.82 -4.19
N GLN A 13 5.35 3.51 -5.29
CA GLN A 13 6.65 4.05 -5.65
C GLN A 13 6.56 4.86 -6.95
N ILE A 14 7.33 5.94 -7.04
CA ILE A 14 7.49 6.77 -8.24
C ILE A 14 8.99 6.82 -8.56
N GLY A 15 9.39 6.37 -9.74
CA GLY A 15 10.81 6.35 -10.14
C GLY A 15 11.69 5.45 -9.26
N GLY A 16 11.10 4.48 -8.55
CA GLY A 16 11.79 3.61 -7.59
C GLY A 16 11.76 4.11 -6.14
N GLU A 17 11.39 5.37 -5.91
CA GLU A 17 11.33 5.96 -4.57
C GLU A 17 9.95 5.80 -3.94
N PRO A 18 9.83 5.50 -2.63
CA PRO A 18 8.54 5.43 -1.94
C PRO A 18 7.80 6.77 -1.97
N ALA A 19 6.61 6.78 -2.57
CA ALA A 19 5.73 7.94 -2.62
C ALA A 19 4.76 8.00 -1.42
N GLY A 20 4.41 6.84 -0.86
CA GLY A 20 3.55 6.73 0.32
C GLY A 20 2.51 5.63 0.20
N ARG A 21 1.50 5.68 1.08
CA ARG A 21 0.43 4.69 1.13
C ARG A 21 -0.93 5.32 0.81
N VAL A 22 -1.65 4.70 -0.12
CA VAL A 22 -3.07 4.96 -0.37
C VAL A 22 -3.89 3.90 0.37
N VAL A 23 -4.94 4.31 1.08
CA VAL A 23 -5.89 3.41 1.74
C VAL A 23 -7.27 3.63 1.16
N PHE A 24 -7.92 2.54 0.80
CA PHE A 24 -9.26 2.52 0.22
C PHE A 24 -10.26 1.94 1.21
N GLU A 25 -11.48 2.48 1.20
CA GLU A 25 -12.68 1.80 1.66
C GLU A 25 -13.42 1.23 0.46
N LEU A 26 -13.82 -0.04 0.55
CA LEU A 26 -14.56 -0.73 -0.52
C LEU A 26 -16.04 -0.85 -0.12
N PHE A 27 -16.94 -0.40 -0.98
CA PHE A 27 -18.39 -0.38 -0.75
C PHE A 27 -19.01 -1.77 -0.95
N ALA A 28 -18.56 -2.77 -0.18
CA ALA A 28 -18.95 -4.17 -0.32
C ALA A 28 -20.42 -4.44 0.07
N ASP A 29 -21.07 -3.48 0.70
CA ASP A 29 -22.51 -3.43 0.94
C ASP A 29 -23.32 -3.09 -0.31
N VAL A 30 -22.73 -2.37 -1.27
CA VAL A 30 -23.37 -1.94 -2.53
C VAL A 30 -22.90 -2.80 -3.71
N CYS A 31 -21.58 -3.01 -3.85
CA CYS A 31 -20.97 -3.74 -4.96
C CYS A 31 -20.11 -4.92 -4.45
N PRO A 32 -20.71 -5.95 -3.80
CA PRO A 32 -19.97 -7.05 -3.19
C PRO A 32 -19.05 -7.83 -4.14
N ILE A 33 -19.46 -8.10 -5.38
CA ILE A 33 -18.66 -8.87 -6.35
C ILE A 33 -17.43 -8.05 -6.79
N THR A 34 -17.65 -6.78 -7.13
CA THR A 34 -16.60 -5.86 -7.57
C THR A 34 -15.59 -5.60 -6.45
N CYS A 35 -16.08 -5.39 -5.23
CA CYS A 35 -15.25 -5.18 -4.05
C CYS A 35 -14.42 -6.42 -3.70
N GLU A 36 -15.02 -7.62 -3.76
CA GLU A 36 -14.30 -8.87 -3.49
C GLU A 36 -13.21 -9.13 -4.52
N ASN A 37 -13.49 -8.87 -5.80
CA ASN A 37 -12.47 -8.93 -6.86
C ASN A 37 -11.27 -8.03 -6.55
N PHE A 38 -11.51 -6.75 -6.25
CA PHE A 38 -10.43 -5.82 -5.96
C PHE A 38 -9.67 -6.19 -4.67
N ARG A 39 -10.37 -6.58 -3.61
CA ARG A 39 -9.77 -7.02 -2.34
C ARG A 39 -8.85 -8.22 -2.54
N ALA A 40 -9.32 -9.27 -3.22
CA ALA A 40 -8.55 -10.47 -3.47
C ALA A 40 -7.35 -10.21 -4.40
N LEU A 41 -7.48 -9.30 -5.37
CA LEU A 41 -6.34 -8.83 -6.18
C LEU A 41 -5.35 -7.98 -5.38
N CYS A 42 -5.77 -7.32 -4.29
CA CYS A 42 -4.85 -6.67 -3.36
C CYS A 42 -4.08 -7.69 -2.50
N THR A 43 -4.69 -8.81 -2.10
CA THR A 43 -4.04 -9.82 -1.23
C THR A 43 -3.27 -10.88 -2.00
N GLY A 44 -3.61 -11.12 -3.27
CA GLY A 44 -3.04 -12.17 -4.09
C GLY A 44 -3.51 -13.59 -3.72
N GLU A 45 -4.60 -13.72 -2.96
CA GLU A 45 -4.99 -14.99 -2.35
C GLU A 45 -5.60 -16.01 -3.33
N CYS A 46 -6.07 -15.56 -4.50
CA CYS A 46 -6.66 -16.42 -5.52
C CYS A 46 -5.63 -17.04 -6.49
N GLY A 47 -4.33 -16.79 -6.26
CA GLY A 47 -3.21 -17.41 -6.97
C GLY A 47 -3.16 -17.09 -8.46
N ILE A 48 -3.18 -18.10 -9.34
CA ILE A 48 -2.93 -17.90 -10.78
C ILE A 48 -4.24 -17.77 -11.55
N GLY A 49 -4.32 -16.73 -12.38
CA GLY A 49 -5.50 -16.45 -13.18
C GLY A 49 -5.64 -17.38 -14.39
N LYS A 50 -6.89 -17.66 -14.76
CA LYS A 50 -7.26 -18.72 -15.70
C LYS A 50 -6.89 -18.40 -17.15
N THR A 51 -7.00 -17.13 -17.53
CA THR A 51 -6.83 -16.69 -18.92
C THR A 51 -5.43 -16.15 -19.18
N THR A 52 -4.82 -15.49 -18.19
CA THR A 52 -3.50 -14.88 -18.35
C THR A 52 -2.36 -15.80 -17.92
N GLY A 53 -2.64 -16.81 -17.09
CA GLY A 53 -1.62 -17.68 -16.49
C GLY A 53 -0.68 -16.94 -15.53
N LYS A 54 -1.04 -15.73 -15.09
CA LYS A 54 -0.23 -14.88 -14.21
C LYS A 54 -0.86 -14.76 -12.82
N PRO A 55 -0.08 -14.39 -11.78
CA PRO A 55 -0.63 -14.15 -10.46
C PRO A 55 -1.73 -13.07 -10.46
N LEU A 56 -2.88 -13.39 -9.89
CA LEU A 56 -4.00 -12.49 -9.61
C LEU A 56 -3.64 -11.56 -8.44
N HIS A 57 -2.72 -10.62 -8.66
CA HIS A 57 -2.17 -9.78 -7.60
C HIS A 57 -1.69 -8.42 -8.13
N TYR A 58 -2.04 -7.33 -7.45
CA TYR A 58 -1.60 -5.98 -7.82
C TYR A 58 -0.17 -5.63 -7.42
N LYS A 59 0.51 -6.46 -6.63
CA LYS A 59 1.90 -6.19 -6.24
C LYS A 59 2.82 -6.20 -7.46
N GLY A 60 3.54 -5.10 -7.66
CA GLY A 60 4.43 -4.86 -8.81
C GLY A 60 3.72 -4.31 -10.05
N VAL A 61 2.40 -4.09 -9.99
CA VAL A 61 1.64 -3.53 -11.11
C VAL A 61 1.86 -2.04 -11.21
N LYS A 62 1.94 -1.52 -12.44
CA LYS A 62 2.10 -0.09 -12.69
C LYS A 62 0.79 0.64 -12.94
N PHE A 63 0.78 1.92 -12.60
CA PHE A 63 -0.18 2.87 -13.16
C PHE A 63 0.29 3.21 -14.57
N HIS A 64 -0.39 2.68 -15.57
CA HIS A 64 0.03 2.73 -16.97
C HIS A 64 -0.60 3.90 -17.74
N ARG A 65 -1.56 4.60 -17.13
CA ARG A 65 -2.22 5.76 -17.74
C ARG A 65 -2.60 6.78 -16.67
N VAL A 66 -2.19 8.02 -16.85
CA VAL A 66 -2.41 9.13 -15.91
C VAL A 66 -2.84 10.37 -16.70
N ILE A 67 -3.96 10.97 -16.32
CA ILE A 67 -4.45 12.20 -16.94
C ILE A 67 -4.74 13.21 -15.84
N ARG A 68 -4.03 14.34 -15.90
CA ARG A 68 -4.16 15.44 -14.95
C ARG A 68 -5.59 16.01 -14.96
N SER A 69 -6.09 16.32 -13.78
CA SER A 69 -7.45 16.78 -13.49
C SER A 69 -8.54 15.80 -13.95
N PHE A 70 -8.22 14.50 -13.99
CA PHE A 70 -9.18 13.48 -14.37
C PHE A 70 -9.03 12.22 -13.51
N MET A 71 -7.99 11.41 -13.76
CA MET A 71 -7.81 10.13 -13.07
C MET A 71 -6.40 9.53 -13.23
N ILE A 72 -6.10 8.54 -12.39
CA ILE A 72 -4.96 7.64 -12.53
C ILE A 72 -5.47 6.20 -12.70
N GLN A 73 -4.94 5.46 -13.67
CA GLN A 73 -5.42 4.13 -14.04
C GLN A 73 -4.30 3.08 -13.95
N GLY A 74 -4.67 1.93 -13.37
CA GLY A 74 -3.77 0.80 -13.12
C GLY A 74 -4.51 -0.54 -13.21
N GLY A 75 -3.93 -1.57 -12.61
CA GLY A 75 -4.55 -2.88 -12.45
C GLY A 75 -4.33 -3.89 -13.59
N ASP A 76 -3.68 -3.48 -14.69
CA ASP A 76 -3.23 -4.42 -15.73
C ASP A 76 -1.95 -5.14 -15.26
N PHE A 77 -2.11 -6.26 -14.56
CA PHE A 77 -1.00 -7.07 -14.08
C PHE A 77 -0.41 -8.01 -15.14
N SER A 78 -1.07 -8.18 -16.28
CA SER A 78 -0.67 -9.18 -17.26
C SER A 78 0.13 -8.59 -18.41
N VAL A 79 -0.29 -7.48 -19.01
CA VAL A 79 0.46 -6.82 -20.09
C VAL A 79 1.07 -5.52 -19.59
N GLY A 80 0.39 -4.83 -18.69
CA GLY A 80 0.81 -3.55 -18.15
C GLY A 80 0.73 -2.42 -19.17
N ASN A 81 -0.21 -2.42 -20.10
CA ASN A 81 -0.39 -1.28 -21.01
C ASN A 81 -1.86 -0.92 -21.24
N GLY A 82 -2.75 -1.49 -20.43
CA GLY A 82 -4.19 -1.31 -20.54
C GLY A 82 -4.85 -2.36 -21.44
N SER A 83 -4.07 -3.20 -22.14
CA SER A 83 -4.60 -4.28 -22.98
C SER A 83 -4.87 -5.58 -22.22
N GLY A 84 -4.35 -5.73 -20.99
CA GLY A 84 -4.45 -6.95 -20.20
C GLY A 84 -5.33 -6.87 -18.95
N GLY A 85 -4.96 -7.67 -17.96
CA GLY A 85 -5.69 -7.95 -16.74
C GLY A 85 -6.77 -9.04 -16.89
N GLU A 86 -7.07 -9.73 -15.80
CA GLU A 86 -8.30 -10.53 -15.64
C GLU A 86 -8.85 -10.42 -14.21
N SER A 87 -10.10 -10.81 -14.01
CA SER A 87 -10.73 -10.88 -12.67
C SER A 87 -10.40 -12.18 -11.95
N ILE A 88 -10.67 -12.23 -10.65
CA ILE A 88 -10.53 -13.46 -9.85
C ILE A 88 -11.51 -14.57 -10.27
N TYR A 89 -12.58 -14.21 -10.98
CA TYR A 89 -13.61 -15.15 -11.45
C TYR A 89 -13.20 -15.89 -12.73
N GLY A 90 -12.19 -15.34 -13.44
CA GLY A 90 -11.67 -15.83 -14.71
C GLY A 90 -12.18 -14.98 -15.87
N GLY A 91 -11.27 -14.33 -16.60
CA GLY A 91 -11.66 -13.37 -17.64
C GLY A 91 -12.35 -12.14 -17.05
N THR A 92 -13.48 -11.73 -17.63
CA THR A 92 -14.26 -10.56 -17.18
C THR A 92 -15.52 -10.93 -16.41
N PHE A 93 -16.13 -9.95 -15.72
CA PHE A 93 -17.42 -10.07 -15.04
C PHE A 93 -18.34 -8.87 -15.33
N LYS A 94 -19.62 -9.05 -15.00
CA LYS A 94 -20.71 -8.09 -15.28
C LYS A 94 -20.60 -6.81 -14.46
N ASP A 95 -21.24 -5.74 -14.93
CA ASP A 95 -21.38 -4.49 -14.18
C ASP A 95 -22.31 -4.69 -12.98
N GLU A 96 -21.87 -4.28 -11.79
CA GLU A 96 -22.61 -4.43 -10.53
C GLU A 96 -23.24 -3.11 -10.11
N GLY A 97 -24.39 -2.80 -10.72
CA GLY A 97 -25.16 -1.60 -10.43
C GLY A 97 -24.47 -0.29 -10.85
N PHE A 98 -25.24 0.80 -10.84
CA PHE A 98 -24.76 2.17 -11.11
C PHE A 98 -25.38 3.16 -10.13
N GLU A 99 -25.62 2.71 -8.90
CA GLU A 99 -26.20 3.50 -7.82
C GLU A 99 -25.26 4.63 -7.41
N LEU A 100 -23.98 4.33 -7.27
CA LEU A 100 -22.93 5.29 -6.95
C LEU A 100 -22.51 6.05 -8.20
N LYS A 101 -22.33 7.36 -8.04
CA LYS A 101 -21.96 8.31 -9.10
C LYS A 101 -20.54 8.82 -8.89
N HIS A 102 -19.91 9.28 -9.97
CA HIS A 102 -18.60 9.91 -9.94
C HIS A 102 -18.71 11.40 -9.57
N ASP A 103 -19.34 11.69 -8.42
CA ASP A 103 -19.75 13.03 -8.00
C ASP A 103 -18.64 13.84 -7.29
N ARG A 104 -17.53 13.19 -6.94
CA ARG A 104 -16.41 13.78 -6.20
C ARG A 104 -15.06 13.16 -6.59
N PRO A 105 -13.94 13.82 -6.29
CA PRO A 105 -12.62 13.21 -6.48
C PRO A 105 -12.40 12.01 -5.56
N TYR A 106 -11.37 11.23 -5.90
CA TYR A 106 -10.85 10.07 -5.15
C TYR A 106 -11.81 8.90 -5.00
N LEU A 107 -12.73 8.76 -5.94
CA LEU A 107 -13.54 7.56 -6.09
C LEU A 107 -12.75 6.49 -6.83
N LEU A 108 -12.89 5.25 -6.36
CA LEU A 108 -12.30 4.06 -6.97
C LEU A 108 -13.36 3.38 -7.84
N SER A 109 -13.04 3.20 -9.12
CA SER A 109 -13.99 2.75 -10.14
C SER A 109 -13.37 1.78 -11.13
N MET A 110 -14.17 0.88 -11.69
CA MET A 110 -13.70 -0.15 -12.63
C MET A 110 -13.43 0.44 -14.01
N ALA A 111 -12.26 0.14 -14.58
CA ALA A 111 -12.02 0.36 -16.01
C ALA A 111 -12.55 -0.85 -16.79
N ASN A 112 -13.26 -0.59 -17.89
CA ASN A 112 -13.83 -1.60 -18.76
C ASN A 112 -13.66 -1.23 -20.24
N ARG A 113 -14.03 -2.13 -21.14
CA ARG A 113 -14.03 -1.93 -22.60
C ARG A 113 -15.45 -2.04 -23.17
N GLY A 114 -16.39 -1.44 -22.46
CA GLY A 114 -17.82 -1.57 -22.71
C GLY A 114 -18.51 -2.44 -21.68
N LYS A 115 -19.83 -2.58 -21.86
CA LYS A 115 -20.73 -3.23 -20.91
C LYS A 115 -20.26 -4.63 -20.54
N ASP A 116 -20.32 -4.96 -19.25
CA ASP A 116 -20.05 -6.29 -18.69
C ASP A 116 -18.63 -6.84 -18.97
N THR A 117 -17.63 -5.95 -19.07
CA THR A 117 -16.22 -6.32 -19.34
C THR A 117 -15.26 -5.97 -18.21
N ASN A 118 -15.72 -6.00 -16.95
CA ASN A 118 -14.87 -5.70 -15.79
C ASN A 118 -13.83 -6.79 -15.59
N GLY A 119 -12.55 -6.42 -15.49
CA GLY A 119 -11.44 -7.33 -15.24
C GLY A 119 -10.75 -7.03 -13.92
N SER A 120 -9.49 -6.59 -14.01
CA SER A 120 -8.69 -6.12 -12.87
C SER A 120 -8.27 -4.65 -13.00
N GLN A 121 -8.54 -4.02 -14.14
CA GLN A 121 -8.18 -2.62 -14.31
C GLN A 121 -9.15 -1.72 -13.55
N PHE A 122 -8.60 -0.68 -12.93
CA PHE A 122 -9.33 0.30 -12.15
C PHE A 122 -8.74 1.67 -12.40
N PHE A 123 -9.50 2.70 -12.06
CA PHE A 123 -9.01 4.06 -11.96
C PHE A 123 -9.44 4.72 -10.66
N ILE A 124 -8.66 5.73 -10.25
CA ILE A 124 -8.96 6.60 -9.12
C ILE A 124 -9.19 8.00 -9.69
N THR A 125 -10.36 8.57 -9.46
CA THR A 125 -10.66 9.93 -9.93
C THR A 125 -9.89 10.98 -9.11
N THR A 126 -9.62 12.12 -9.72
CA THR A 126 -9.05 13.30 -9.04
C THR A 126 -9.92 14.55 -9.20
N GLN A 127 -11.03 14.41 -9.92
CA GLN A 127 -12.12 15.38 -10.08
C GLN A 127 -13.46 14.64 -10.15
N PRO A 128 -14.61 15.32 -10.00
CA PRO A 128 -15.91 14.76 -10.40
C PRO A 128 -15.92 14.42 -11.89
N THR A 129 -16.43 13.24 -12.26
CA THR A 129 -16.46 12.74 -13.64
C THR A 129 -17.83 12.16 -14.02
N PRO A 130 -18.92 12.96 -13.96
CA PRO A 130 -20.29 12.46 -14.14
C PRO A 130 -20.56 11.86 -15.53
N HIS A 131 -19.73 12.18 -16.52
CA HIS A 131 -19.79 11.57 -17.86
C HIS A 131 -19.43 10.07 -17.86
N LEU A 132 -18.88 9.54 -16.77
CA LEU A 132 -18.59 8.10 -16.59
C LEU A 132 -19.74 7.35 -15.90
N ASP A 133 -20.77 8.06 -15.43
CA ASP A 133 -21.91 7.47 -14.72
C ASP A 133 -22.72 6.55 -15.63
N GLY A 134 -23.13 5.39 -15.10
CA GLY A 134 -23.86 4.39 -15.89
C GLY A 134 -22.99 3.57 -16.85
N VAL A 135 -21.68 3.86 -16.91
CA VAL A 135 -20.70 3.14 -17.75
C VAL A 135 -19.66 2.43 -16.90
N HIS A 136 -19.18 3.07 -15.83
CA HIS A 136 -18.17 2.52 -14.93
C HIS A 136 -18.74 2.32 -13.53
N VAL A 137 -18.47 1.17 -12.94
CA VAL A 137 -18.93 0.82 -11.59
C VAL A 137 -18.01 1.48 -10.56
N VAL A 138 -18.54 2.46 -9.81
CA VAL A 138 -17.88 2.99 -8.60
C VAL A 138 -18.06 1.98 -7.48
N PHE A 139 -16.96 1.57 -6.85
CA PHE A 139 -17.00 0.51 -5.82
C PHE A 139 -16.16 0.82 -4.58
N GLY A 140 -15.54 2.00 -4.50
CA GLY A 140 -14.82 2.42 -3.31
C GLY A 140 -14.40 3.88 -3.35
N GLN A 141 -13.64 4.28 -2.33
CA GLN A 141 -13.06 5.61 -2.24
C GLN A 141 -11.72 5.56 -1.51
N VAL A 142 -10.84 6.52 -1.81
CA VAL A 142 -9.66 6.78 -0.99
C VAL A 142 -10.10 7.40 0.33
N ILE A 143 -9.57 6.89 1.44
CA ILE A 143 -9.81 7.42 2.79
C ILE A 143 -8.53 7.92 3.46
N LYS A 144 -7.34 7.62 2.89
CA LYS A 144 -6.03 8.17 3.25
C LYS A 144 -5.08 8.11 2.05
N GLY A 145 -4.15 9.04 1.95
CA GLY A 145 -3.14 9.06 0.89
C GLY A 145 -3.60 9.76 -0.38
N GLU A 146 -4.51 10.73 -0.29
CA GLU A 146 -4.93 11.58 -1.40
C GLU A 146 -3.72 12.32 -2.01
N GLU A 147 -2.78 12.75 -1.16
CA GLU A 147 -1.52 13.38 -1.55
C GLU A 147 -0.65 12.47 -2.43
N VAL A 148 -0.70 11.15 -2.22
CA VAL A 148 0.01 10.17 -3.06
C VAL A 148 -0.67 10.04 -4.41
N VAL A 149 -2.01 10.03 -4.45
CA VAL A 149 -2.78 10.02 -5.70
C VAL A 149 -2.49 11.29 -6.53
N GLN A 150 -2.48 12.46 -5.89
CA GLN A 150 -2.08 13.72 -6.52
C GLN A 150 -0.63 13.71 -7.01
N ALA A 151 0.30 13.13 -6.24
CA ALA A 151 1.70 13.02 -6.66
C ALA A 151 1.85 12.14 -7.93
N VAL A 152 1.07 11.06 -8.03
CA VAL A 152 1.02 10.21 -9.23
C VAL A 152 0.37 10.96 -10.39
N GLU A 153 -0.74 11.65 -10.17
CA GLU A 153 -1.44 12.45 -11.18
C GLU A 153 -0.54 13.52 -11.81
N ASN A 154 0.34 14.13 -11.01
CA ASN A 154 1.20 15.21 -11.44
C ASN A 154 2.47 14.76 -12.18
N GLN A 155 2.70 13.46 -12.36
CA GLN A 155 3.83 12.96 -13.12
C GLN A 155 3.79 13.42 -14.58
N SER A 156 4.96 13.69 -15.16
CA SER A 156 5.08 13.89 -16.60
C SER A 156 4.75 12.60 -17.34
N VAL A 157 3.98 12.71 -18.42
CA VAL A 157 3.51 11.59 -19.23
C VAL A 157 3.97 11.70 -20.68
N ASP A 158 3.97 10.58 -21.39
CA ASP A 158 4.18 10.53 -22.84
C ASP A 158 2.88 10.84 -23.63
N GLY A 159 2.95 10.74 -24.96
CA GLY A 159 1.79 10.97 -25.85
C GLY A 159 0.62 10.00 -25.65
N ASN A 160 0.84 8.85 -25.01
CA ASN A 160 -0.21 7.87 -24.66
C ASN A 160 -0.70 8.05 -23.22
N SER A 161 -0.34 9.15 -22.56
CA SER A 161 -0.64 9.40 -21.15
C SER A 161 0.01 8.39 -20.19
N CYS A 162 1.06 7.68 -20.61
CA CYS A 162 1.83 6.81 -19.73
C CYS A 162 2.87 7.65 -18.95
N PRO A 163 2.97 7.53 -17.62
CA PRO A 163 4.02 8.19 -16.86
C PRO A 163 5.42 7.87 -17.39
N LEU A 164 6.26 8.90 -17.55
CA LEU A 164 7.66 8.76 -17.99
C LEU A 164 8.51 8.06 -16.93
N GLN A 165 8.22 8.36 -15.65
CA GLN A 165 8.79 7.62 -14.54
C GLN A 165 7.87 6.45 -14.17
N PRO A 166 8.41 5.25 -13.89
CA PRO A 166 7.60 4.13 -13.44
C PRO A 166 6.86 4.46 -12.14
N VAL A 167 5.53 4.38 -12.18
CA VAL A 167 4.68 4.44 -10.97
C VAL A 167 4.17 3.04 -10.67
N ILE A 168 4.59 2.47 -9.54
CA ILE A 168 4.39 1.04 -9.23
C ILE A 168 3.70 0.87 -7.88
N ILE A 169 2.78 -0.09 -7.79
CA ILE A 169 2.23 -0.62 -6.54
C ILE A 169 3.28 -1.56 -5.93
N ALA A 170 4.19 -1.01 -5.13
CA ALA A 170 5.29 -1.77 -4.54
C ALA A 170 4.81 -2.86 -3.57
N ASN A 171 3.70 -2.61 -2.86
CA ASN A 171 3.05 -3.58 -2.00
C ASN A 171 1.55 -3.28 -1.86
N CYS A 172 0.75 -4.29 -1.56
CA CYS A 172 -0.68 -4.14 -1.41
C CYS A 172 -1.26 -5.21 -0.48
N GLY A 173 -2.50 -5.00 -0.03
CA GLY A 173 -3.21 -5.97 0.80
C GLY A 173 -4.45 -5.39 1.47
N GLU A 174 -5.01 -6.19 2.37
CA GLU A 174 -6.17 -5.83 3.18
C GLU A 174 -5.73 -5.38 4.59
N LEU A 175 -6.37 -4.34 5.12
CA LEU A 175 -6.19 -3.85 6.48
C LEU A 175 -7.21 -4.51 7.41
N VAL A 176 -6.72 -5.36 8.32
CA VAL A 176 -7.56 -6.03 9.32
C VAL A 176 -7.69 -5.17 10.58
N LEU A 177 -8.92 -4.97 11.06
CA LEU A 177 -9.19 -4.28 12.32
C LEU A 177 -8.62 -5.06 13.51
N LYS A 178 -7.61 -4.51 14.18
CA LYS A 178 -7.15 -5.03 15.47
C LYS A 178 -8.02 -4.47 16.59
N ARG A 179 -8.75 -5.33 17.31
CA ARG A 179 -9.44 -4.92 18.55
C ARG A 179 -8.38 -4.55 19.60
N LYS A 180 -8.47 -3.33 20.16
CA LYS A 180 -7.64 -2.95 21.31
C LYS A 180 -8.09 -3.77 22.52
N HIS A 181 -7.17 -4.54 23.12
CA HIS A 181 -7.44 -5.19 24.40
C HIS A 181 -7.53 -4.09 25.47
N LYS A 182 -8.62 -4.03 26.25
CA LYS A 182 -8.72 -3.14 27.41
C LYS A 182 -7.66 -3.56 28.43
N ALA A 183 -6.71 -2.69 28.72
CA ALA A 183 -5.76 -2.89 29.82
C ALA A 183 -6.54 -2.98 31.14
N LYS A 184 -6.38 -4.07 31.89
CA LYS A 184 -6.85 -4.15 33.28
C LYS A 184 -6.03 -3.14 34.09
N SER A 185 -6.67 -2.11 34.63
CA SER A 185 -6.04 -1.24 35.62
C SER A 185 -5.78 -2.07 36.89
N THR A 186 -4.54 -2.46 37.12
CA THR A 186 -4.10 -2.92 38.43
C THR A 186 -4.17 -1.73 39.37
N ASN A 187 -5.16 -1.78 40.29
CA ASN A 187 -5.33 -0.80 41.34
C ASN A 187 -4.11 -0.91 42.29
N GLY A 188 -3.16 0.01 42.16
CA GLY A 188 -1.94 0.02 42.97
C GLY A 188 -2.25 0.38 44.42
N GLN A 189 -2.12 -0.59 45.32
CA GLN A 189 -1.94 -0.31 46.75
C GLN A 189 -0.60 0.42 46.94
N ARG A 190 -0.66 1.66 47.43
CA ARG A 190 0.52 2.45 47.85
C ARG A 190 1.14 1.78 49.10
N PRO A 191 2.45 1.53 49.16
CA PRO A 191 3.11 1.29 50.43
C PRO A 191 3.31 2.64 51.15
N ALA A 192 2.98 2.66 52.45
CA ALA A 192 3.21 3.79 53.32
C ALA A 192 4.71 4.00 53.55
N VAL A 193 5.22 5.19 53.21
CA VAL A 193 6.60 5.60 53.45
C VAL A 193 6.70 6.12 54.89
N ALA A 194 7.44 5.41 55.74
CA ALA A 194 7.78 5.85 57.09
C ALA A 194 8.85 6.96 57.03
N ALA A 195 8.56 8.08 57.69
CA ALA A 195 9.43 9.23 57.82
C ALA A 195 10.65 8.92 58.71
N ARG A 196 11.85 9.23 58.23
CA ARG A 196 13.04 9.42 59.08
C ARG A 196 13.57 10.84 58.87
N LYS A 197 13.33 11.71 59.86
CA LYS A 197 14.04 12.97 60.06
C LYS A 197 15.41 12.65 60.66
N ARG A 198 16.49 13.11 60.02
CA ARG A 198 17.71 13.54 60.74
C ARG A 198 18.45 14.55 59.88
N ALA A 199 18.32 15.82 60.26
CA ALA A 199 19.19 16.89 59.84
C ALA A 199 20.04 17.28 61.06
N GLN A 200 21.36 17.31 60.90
CA GLN A 200 22.18 18.40 61.45
C GLN A 200 23.56 18.41 60.82
N SER A 201 23.87 19.60 60.33
CA SER A 201 25.04 20.17 59.69
C SER A 201 26.21 20.43 60.65
N THR A 202 27.44 20.29 60.14
CA THR A 202 28.67 21.09 60.40
C THR A 202 29.72 20.51 59.41
N SER A 203 30.61 21.22 58.71
CA SER A 203 31.26 22.52 58.88
C SER A 203 32.01 22.90 57.58
N ILE A 204 32.33 24.18 57.46
CA ILE A 204 33.01 24.89 56.37
C ILE A 204 34.54 24.81 56.51
N ALA A 205 35.29 24.79 55.39
CA ALA A 205 36.64 25.39 55.16
C ALA A 205 37.17 24.95 53.78
N SER A 206 37.27 25.84 52.75
CA SER A 206 38.47 26.60 52.30
C SER A 206 39.64 25.69 51.84
N THR A 207 40.35 25.84 50.71
CA THR A 207 40.80 27.02 49.94
C THR A 207 41.59 26.53 48.70
N THR A 208 41.77 27.40 47.68
CA THR A 208 42.90 27.47 46.69
C THR A 208 43.10 26.29 45.70
N SER A 209 43.54 26.42 44.44
CA SER A 209 43.96 27.52 43.55
C SER A 209 44.26 26.92 42.15
N THR A 210 44.41 27.80 41.16
CA THR A 210 45.29 27.68 39.96
C THR A 210 44.82 26.97 38.67
N VAL A 211 44.94 27.74 37.59
CA VAL A 211 44.76 27.58 36.13
C VAL A 211 46.16 27.28 35.50
N PRO A 212 46.46 27.05 34.19
CA PRO A 212 45.69 26.75 32.94
C PRO A 212 46.29 25.59 32.07
N ARG A 213 45.70 25.45 30.85
CA ARG A 213 46.36 25.33 29.51
C ARG A 213 46.33 23.97 28.77
N SER A 214 45.63 23.99 27.63
CA SER A 214 45.83 23.24 26.37
C SER A 214 47.22 23.58 25.74
N PRO A 215 47.72 23.00 24.61
CA PRO A 215 46.98 22.49 23.43
C PRO A 215 47.66 21.37 22.57
N THR A 216 47.02 21.07 21.43
CA THR A 216 47.59 20.76 20.09
C THR A 216 47.55 19.34 19.49
N ARG A 217 47.02 19.31 18.25
CA ARG A 217 47.50 18.66 17.00
C ARG A 217 47.62 17.12 16.99
N ARG A 218 47.40 16.38 15.89
CA ARG A 218 47.52 16.63 14.43
C ARG A 218 46.90 15.39 13.74
N SER A 219 46.16 15.57 12.64
CA SER A 219 46.14 14.60 11.51
C SER A 219 47.39 14.89 10.63
N PRO A 220 47.84 14.05 9.66
CA PRO A 220 47.04 13.67 8.46
C PRO A 220 47.44 12.34 7.74
N ALA A 221 46.83 12.16 6.55
CA ALA A 221 47.34 11.51 5.32
C ALA A 221 47.01 10.01 5.13
N SER A 222 46.20 9.68 4.10
CA SER A 222 46.58 9.14 2.76
C SER A 222 46.88 7.64 2.80
N GLY A 223 46.45 6.73 1.92
CA GLY A 223 45.88 6.75 0.57
C GLY A 223 46.34 5.45 -0.14
N MET A 224 45.57 4.96 -1.13
CA MET A 224 45.91 3.92 -2.14
C MET A 224 45.73 2.41 -1.73
N PRO A 225 45.62 1.44 -2.68
CA PRO A 225 44.42 1.16 -3.47
C PRO A 225 44.04 -0.36 -3.57
N VAL A 226 42.84 -0.59 -4.11
CA VAL A 226 42.34 -1.73 -4.93
C VAL A 226 42.99 -3.13 -4.79
N ARG A 227 42.16 -4.12 -4.44
CA ARG A 227 42.33 -5.52 -4.88
C ARG A 227 41.01 -6.08 -5.43
N THR A 228 41.06 -6.45 -6.70
CA THR A 228 40.13 -7.32 -7.40
C THR A 228 40.24 -8.75 -6.86
N SER A 229 39.11 -9.39 -6.58
CA SER A 229 39.04 -10.85 -6.55
C SER A 229 37.69 -11.32 -7.09
N MET A 230 37.75 -11.91 -8.28
CA MET A 230 36.70 -12.80 -8.77
C MET A 230 36.64 -14.03 -7.86
N HIS A 231 35.44 -14.43 -7.44
CA HIS A 231 35.14 -15.85 -7.26
C HIS A 231 33.64 -16.16 -7.16
N ARG A 232 33.24 -17.04 -8.09
CA ARG A 232 32.47 -18.27 -7.85
C ARG A 232 30.94 -18.16 -7.82
N GLU A 233 30.37 -18.55 -8.96
CA GLU A 233 28.99 -19.00 -9.13
C GLU A 233 28.57 -19.97 -8.02
N THR A 234 27.40 -19.71 -7.44
CA THR A 234 26.70 -20.64 -6.55
C THR A 234 25.37 -21.04 -7.19
N ARG A 235 25.15 -22.36 -7.29
CA ARG A 235 23.95 -23.00 -7.84
C ARG A 235 22.67 -22.57 -7.10
N PRO A 236 21.51 -22.48 -7.78
CA PRO A 236 20.25 -22.16 -7.14
C PRO A 236 19.71 -23.33 -6.29
N LYS A 237 19.24 -23.01 -5.07
CA LYS A 237 18.55 -23.94 -4.17
C LYS A 237 17.08 -24.09 -4.60
N ARG A 238 16.58 -25.34 -4.54
CA ARG A 238 15.21 -25.76 -4.84
C ARG A 238 14.17 -25.01 -4.00
N ILE A 239 13.09 -24.59 -4.64
CA ILE A 239 11.87 -24.01 -4.05
C ILE A 239 11.03 -25.16 -3.44
N PRO A 240 10.54 -25.07 -2.18
CA PRO A 240 9.60 -26.06 -1.65
C PRO A 240 8.18 -25.83 -2.16
N SER A 241 7.52 -26.93 -2.54
CA SER A 241 6.15 -26.98 -3.07
C SER A 241 5.11 -26.38 -2.10
N SER A 242 4.26 -25.48 -2.61
CA SER A 242 3.15 -24.88 -1.88
C SER A 242 1.99 -25.86 -1.64
N ASN A 243 1.50 -25.88 -0.40
CA ASN A 243 0.41 -26.72 0.10
C ASN A 243 -0.97 -26.35 -0.54
N PRO A 244 -1.70 -27.28 -1.17
CA PRO A 244 -2.90 -27.00 -1.98
C PRO A 244 -4.17 -26.60 -1.19
N ARG A 245 -4.12 -26.51 0.15
CA ARG A 245 -5.34 -26.29 0.97
C ARG A 245 -5.85 -24.85 1.04
N ARG A 246 -5.15 -23.84 0.49
CA ARG A 246 -5.58 -22.43 0.55
C ARG A 246 -6.49 -21.98 -0.60
N TYR A 247 -6.60 -22.75 -1.68
CA TYR A 247 -7.27 -22.32 -2.92
C TYR A 247 -8.80 -22.45 -2.95
N ARG A 248 -9.43 -23.01 -1.90
CA ARG A 248 -10.88 -23.29 -1.90
C ARG A 248 -11.81 -22.10 -1.62
N LYS A 249 -11.29 -20.89 -1.40
CA LYS A 249 -12.12 -19.72 -1.03
C LYS A 249 -12.63 -18.87 -2.21
N CYS A 250 -12.10 -19.04 -3.42
CA CYS A 250 -12.34 -18.07 -4.51
C CYS A 250 -13.48 -18.43 -5.49
N LEU A 251 -14.35 -19.39 -5.17
CA LEU A 251 -15.52 -19.69 -6.01
C LEU A 251 -16.80 -19.35 -5.24
N PRO A 252 -17.67 -18.45 -5.75
CA PRO A 252 -19.00 -18.29 -5.19
C PRO A 252 -19.79 -19.58 -5.45
N THR A 253 -20.45 -20.09 -4.41
CA THR A 253 -21.47 -21.13 -4.55
C THR A 253 -22.65 -20.51 -5.27
N THR A 254 -22.86 -20.88 -6.53
CA THR A 254 -24.09 -20.57 -7.26
C THR A 254 -25.24 -21.33 -6.63
N SER A 255 -26.26 -20.60 -6.17
CA SER A 255 -27.64 -21.09 -6.03
C SER A 255 -28.47 -20.48 -7.15
#